data_AF-A0A7S3G6U1-F1
#
_entry.id   AF-A0A7S3G6U1-F1
#
_cell.length_a   1.000
_cell.length_b   1.000
_cell.length_c   1.000
_cell.angle_alpha   90.00
_cell.angle_beta   90.00
_cell.angle_gamma   90.00
#
_symmetry.space_group_name_H-M   'P 1'
#
loop_
_entity.id
_entity.type
_entity.pdbx_description
1 polymer ?
#
loop_
_entity_poly.entity_id
_entity_poly.type
_entity_poly.pdbx_seq_one_letter_code
_entity_poly.pdbx_strand_id
1 'polypeptide(L)'
;MRAHGFEQLRSVIVDKLQAGQELSDVDITACLKAATSSEEVGSRGFVLDGWPRTEAQAILLEEAGIVPSTVVEISTSDATCRARGPIDVEPQLDSYHRSNSKSTPSSFYRRLRGNVVTVDGEQSRWAVYAAAERSVMATQQAESHYRQRISAGQPAKLSTLGGVISLDSFRRGLSAEFGGYCPVSFKGWMKMVVKEVGTSKTPRRRQHAAVHDAEYDVVEPHLCLFGGVTSFAAVGSNEKVLENAVEYDGKYYKLAGDDEVKLFLDKPDFFLHRSRIEDVPHHIPLLQTKELYAFAQHNGYCPVKLADAPEEGPVPASCLERGRRRFLAMYKGKFFALSSADALSSFLRTPWKYTDGKLPLKLPHVVPENEAQRTLPIGNLPTLGYLEQTVSAVLLSALNEVGKERPFLPSADAKTSAVRLLAGIIRANNPNAKPFQKRRAEEELAKMREDMTLVDYLSEKLAKRGGGESDEEVNSKLERYNELEEGRVYAPSSH
;
A
#
# COMPACT_ATOMS: atom_id res chain seq x y z
N MET A 1 35.38 -40.20 22.62
CA MET A 1 33.92 -40.04 22.78
C MET A 1 33.14 -40.00 21.45
N ARG A 2 33.58 -39.29 20.40
CA ARG A 2 32.84 -39.22 19.12
C ARG A 2 32.61 -40.57 18.42
N ALA A 3 33.64 -41.42 18.31
CA ALA A 3 33.53 -42.72 17.61
C ALA A 3 32.48 -43.68 18.21
N HIS A 4 32.20 -43.57 19.52
CA HIS A 4 31.24 -44.45 20.19
C HIS A 4 29.77 -44.12 19.85
N GLY A 5 29.46 -42.83 19.61
CA GLY A 5 28.11 -42.42 19.23
C GLY A 5 27.73 -42.82 17.79
N PHE A 6 28.71 -42.82 16.88
CA PHE A 6 28.50 -43.26 15.49
C PHE A 6 28.20 -44.75 15.39
N GLU A 7 28.93 -45.58 16.15
CA GLU A 7 28.72 -47.03 16.12
C GLU A 7 27.38 -47.43 16.74
N GLN A 8 26.94 -46.72 17.79
CA GLN A 8 25.61 -46.90 18.38
C GLN A 8 24.49 -46.51 17.40
N LEU A 9 24.61 -45.36 16.73
CA LEU A 9 23.66 -44.93 15.71
C LEU A 9 23.58 -45.97 14.57
N ARG A 10 24.74 -46.44 14.09
CA ARG A 10 24.81 -47.45 13.04
C ARG A 10 24.07 -48.72 13.42
N SER A 11 24.31 -49.27 14.62
CA SER A 11 23.63 -50.47 15.11
C SER A 11 22.11 -50.30 15.09
N VAL A 12 21.60 -49.21 15.68
CA VAL A 12 20.15 -48.95 15.77
C VAL A 12 19.52 -48.85 14.38
N ILE A 13 20.18 -48.18 13.44
CA ILE A 13 19.67 -48.00 12.07
C ILE A 13 19.69 -49.32 11.31
N VAL A 14 20.76 -50.11 11.44
CA VAL A 14 20.86 -51.44 10.80
C VAL A 14 19.77 -52.37 11.35
N ASP A 15 19.53 -52.39 12.66
CA ASP A 15 18.50 -53.23 13.28
C ASP A 15 17.09 -52.85 12.77
N LYS A 16 16.79 -51.55 12.68
CA LYS A 16 15.52 -51.06 12.10
C LYS A 16 15.33 -51.50 10.66
N LEU A 17 16.37 -51.33 9.83
CA LEU A 17 16.32 -51.71 8.41
C LEU A 17 16.19 -53.23 8.23
N GLN A 18 16.90 -54.03 9.02
CA GLN A 18 16.79 -55.49 8.99
C GLN A 18 15.42 -55.98 9.46
N ALA A 19 14.77 -55.25 10.38
CA ALA A 19 13.40 -55.50 10.81
C ALA A 19 12.33 -55.01 9.80
N GLY A 20 12.73 -54.41 8.67
CA GLY A 20 11.80 -53.87 7.66
C GLY A 20 11.05 -52.61 8.12
N GLN A 21 11.56 -51.90 9.14
CA GLN A 21 10.96 -50.65 9.62
C GLN A 21 11.43 -49.46 8.77
N GLU A 22 10.52 -48.53 8.52
CA GLU A 22 10.87 -47.24 7.91
C GLU A 22 11.68 -46.38 8.89
N LEU A 23 12.65 -45.64 8.36
CA LEU A 23 13.42 -44.68 9.16
C LEU A 23 12.60 -43.42 9.36
N SER A 24 12.54 -42.93 10.61
CA SER A 24 11.90 -41.65 10.90
C SER A 24 12.75 -40.48 10.38
N ASP A 25 12.13 -39.31 10.16
CA ASP A 25 12.83 -38.08 9.77
C ASP A 25 13.98 -37.72 10.75
N VAL A 26 13.82 -38.06 12.03
CA VAL A 26 14.83 -37.86 13.08
C VAL A 26 16.01 -38.82 12.90
N ASP A 27 15.74 -40.09 12.59
CA ASP A 27 16.78 -41.09 12.30
C ASP A 27 17.62 -40.67 11.09
N ILE A 28 16.95 -40.23 10.01
CA ILE A 28 17.61 -39.76 8.78
C ILE A 28 18.46 -38.52 9.09
N THR A 29 17.92 -37.56 9.83
CA THR A 29 18.66 -36.34 10.20
C THR A 29 19.88 -36.63 11.07
N ALA A 30 19.78 -37.60 11.99
CA ALA A 30 20.91 -38.04 12.79
C ALA A 30 22.01 -38.68 11.93
N CYS A 31 21.63 -39.52 10.96
CA CYS A 31 22.57 -40.10 9.99
C CYS A 31 23.23 -39.03 9.12
N LEU A 32 22.48 -38.04 8.65
CA LEU A 32 23.03 -36.92 7.88
C LEU A 32 24.02 -36.11 8.73
N LYS A 33 23.65 -35.76 9.97
CA LYS A 33 24.53 -35.03 10.89
C LYS A 33 25.83 -35.78 11.15
N ALA A 34 25.72 -37.09 11.28
CA ALA A 34 26.86 -37.97 11.41
C ALA A 34 27.77 -37.91 10.17
N ALA A 35 27.20 -38.10 8.97
CA ALA A 35 27.93 -38.06 7.71
C ALA A 35 28.60 -36.70 7.45
N THR A 36 27.89 -35.59 7.70
CA THR A 36 28.40 -34.23 7.47
C THR A 36 29.47 -33.81 8.47
N SER A 37 29.57 -34.50 9.62
CA SER A 37 30.62 -34.26 10.61
C SER A 37 31.95 -34.95 10.28
N SER A 38 32.01 -35.70 9.17
CA SER A 38 33.25 -36.36 8.72
C SER A 38 34.25 -35.35 8.11
N GLU A 39 35.54 -35.65 8.23
CA GLU A 39 36.61 -34.80 7.70
C GLU A 39 36.59 -34.70 6.16
N GLU A 40 36.17 -35.78 5.49
CA GLU A 40 36.00 -35.81 4.04
C GLU A 40 34.96 -34.79 3.57
N VAL A 41 33.80 -34.76 4.25
CA VAL A 41 32.74 -33.80 3.92
C VAL A 41 33.15 -32.37 4.29
N GLY A 42 33.89 -32.19 5.39
CA GLY A 42 34.42 -30.87 5.77
C GLY A 42 35.36 -30.26 4.73
N SER A 43 36.13 -31.07 4.00
CA SER A 43 37.08 -30.61 2.98
C SER A 43 36.51 -30.52 1.56
N ARG A 44 35.57 -31.40 1.19
CA ARG A 44 35.03 -31.51 -0.18
C ARG A 44 33.60 -30.99 -0.35
N GLY A 45 32.87 -30.79 0.75
CA GLY A 45 31.44 -30.52 0.72
C GLY A 45 30.61 -31.77 0.40
N PHE A 46 29.30 -31.58 0.27
CA PHE A 46 28.34 -32.65 -0.01
C PHE A 46 27.14 -32.10 -0.79
N VAL A 47 26.41 -32.99 -1.45
CA VAL A 47 25.13 -32.68 -2.12
C VAL A 47 24.07 -33.59 -1.51
N LEU A 48 22.96 -33.00 -1.08
CA LEU A 48 21.76 -33.75 -0.68
C LEU A 48 20.81 -33.79 -1.86
N ASP A 49 20.45 -35.00 -2.28
CA ASP A 49 19.44 -35.25 -3.31
C ASP A 49 18.24 -35.97 -2.68
N GLY A 50 17.04 -35.50 -3.00
CA GLY A 50 15.79 -36.08 -2.50
C GLY A 50 15.51 -35.85 -1.01
N TRP A 51 16.27 -35.01 -0.30
CA TRP A 51 16.00 -34.58 1.07
C TRP A 51 16.52 -33.14 1.32
N PRO A 52 15.77 -32.25 1.98
CA PRO A 52 14.43 -32.44 2.55
C PRO A 52 13.34 -32.44 1.47
N ARG A 53 12.23 -33.13 1.73
CA ARG A 53 11.02 -33.14 0.88
C ARG A 53 9.89 -32.29 1.44
N THR A 54 9.88 -32.06 2.74
CA THR A 54 8.86 -31.26 3.44
C THR A 54 9.50 -30.11 4.21
N GLU A 55 8.71 -29.08 4.54
CA GLU A 55 9.17 -27.98 5.39
C GLU A 55 9.58 -28.47 6.79
N ALA A 56 8.90 -29.47 7.35
CA ALA A 56 9.27 -30.06 8.65
C ALA A 56 10.67 -30.68 8.62
N GLN A 57 11.03 -31.39 7.53
CA GLN A 57 12.37 -31.95 7.35
C GLN A 57 13.44 -30.87 7.18
N ALA A 58 13.09 -29.76 6.51
CA ALA A 58 14.00 -28.62 6.37
C ALA A 58 14.28 -27.94 7.73
N ILE A 59 13.27 -27.85 8.60
CA ILE A 59 13.43 -27.36 9.97
C ILE A 59 14.35 -28.29 10.77
N LEU A 60 14.16 -29.61 10.69
CA LEU A 60 15.03 -30.58 11.38
C LEU A 60 16.49 -30.49 10.91
N LEU A 61 16.73 -30.29 9.62
CA LEU A 61 18.08 -30.05 9.07
C LEU A 61 18.74 -28.81 9.67
N GLU A 62 18.00 -27.70 9.72
CA GLU A 62 18.47 -26.43 10.32
C GLU A 62 18.77 -26.58 11.82
N GLU A 63 17.87 -27.22 12.58
CA GLU A 63 18.07 -27.51 14.01
C GLU A 63 19.26 -28.45 14.26
N ALA A 64 19.51 -29.38 13.34
CA ALA A 64 20.67 -30.26 13.40
C ALA A 64 21.99 -29.53 13.12
N GLY A 65 21.94 -28.31 12.57
CA GLY A 65 23.09 -27.49 12.17
C GLY A 65 23.59 -27.78 10.76
N ILE A 66 22.80 -28.47 9.94
CA ILE A 66 23.15 -28.83 8.57
C ILE A 66 22.49 -27.80 7.63
N VAL A 67 23.27 -26.79 7.27
CA VAL A 67 22.78 -25.65 6.48
C VAL A 67 23.29 -25.76 5.04
N PRO A 68 22.41 -25.89 4.03
CA PRO A 68 22.82 -25.84 2.64
C PRO A 68 23.37 -24.46 2.26
N SER A 69 24.53 -24.42 1.61
CA SER A 69 25.07 -23.17 1.06
C SER A 69 24.24 -22.65 -0.12
N THR A 70 23.77 -23.56 -0.97
CA THR A 70 22.89 -23.28 -2.11
C THR A 70 21.81 -24.36 -2.20
N VAL A 71 20.57 -23.95 -2.44
CA VAL A 71 19.46 -24.85 -2.74
C VAL A 71 19.11 -24.69 -4.23
N VAL A 72 19.34 -25.73 -5.02
CA VAL A 72 19.05 -25.70 -6.47
C VAL A 72 17.67 -26.30 -6.71
N GLU A 73 16.74 -25.48 -7.19
CA GLU A 73 15.38 -25.88 -7.54
C GLU A 73 15.27 -26.00 -9.06
N ILE A 74 15.15 -27.23 -9.57
CA ILE A 74 15.00 -27.47 -11.01
C ILE A 74 13.51 -27.37 -11.36
N SER A 75 13.11 -26.26 -11.98
CA SER A 75 11.74 -25.99 -12.39
C SER A 75 11.44 -26.67 -13.72
N THR A 76 10.54 -27.65 -13.72
CA THR A 76 10.14 -28.42 -14.92
C THR A 76 8.63 -28.63 -14.92
N SER A 77 8.01 -28.65 -16.09
CA SER A 77 6.59 -28.98 -16.22
C SER A 77 6.32 -30.47 -15.98
N ASP A 78 5.14 -30.79 -15.43
CA ASP A 78 4.70 -32.17 -15.22
C ASP A 78 4.73 -33.03 -16.49
N ALA A 79 4.49 -32.41 -17.65
CA ALA A 79 4.53 -33.09 -18.94
C ALA A 79 5.95 -33.56 -19.26
N THR A 80 6.93 -32.69 -19.08
CA THR A 80 8.35 -33.02 -19.29
C THR A 80 8.85 -34.02 -18.25
N CYS A 81 8.42 -33.92 -16.99
CA CYS A 81 8.73 -34.92 -15.96
C CYS A 81 8.21 -36.31 -16.35
N ARG A 82 6.96 -36.42 -16.82
CA ARG A 82 6.41 -37.70 -17.30
C ARG A 82 7.13 -38.23 -18.55
N ALA A 83 7.49 -37.35 -19.48
CA ALA A 83 8.18 -37.74 -20.71
C ALA A 83 9.63 -38.21 -20.47
N ARG A 84 10.29 -37.68 -19.43
CA ARG A 84 11.68 -38.02 -19.06
C ARG A 84 11.78 -39.06 -17.94
N GLY A 85 10.67 -39.35 -17.26
CA GLY A 85 10.59 -40.35 -16.20
C GLY A 85 10.81 -41.77 -16.73
N PRO A 86 11.25 -42.72 -15.88
CA PRO A 86 11.45 -44.09 -16.33
C PRO A 86 10.11 -44.70 -16.78
N ILE A 87 10.14 -45.45 -17.89
CA ILE A 87 8.95 -46.10 -18.48
C ILE A 87 8.33 -47.16 -17.54
N ASP A 88 9.08 -47.65 -16.55
CA ASP A 88 8.69 -48.79 -15.69
C ASP A 88 8.58 -48.47 -14.17
N VAL A 89 8.52 -47.19 -13.77
CA VAL A 89 8.28 -46.85 -12.35
C VAL A 89 6.79 -46.63 -12.12
N GLU A 90 6.17 -47.60 -11.47
CA GLU A 90 4.79 -47.59 -10.98
C GLU A 90 4.49 -46.26 -10.25
N PRO A 91 3.29 -45.64 -10.44
CA PRO A 91 3.03 -44.23 -10.15
C PRO A 91 2.82 -43.94 -8.64
N GLN A 92 3.72 -44.42 -7.78
CA GLN A 92 3.78 -44.03 -6.37
C GLN A 92 4.50 -42.70 -6.16
N LEU A 93 5.25 -42.20 -7.15
CA LEU A 93 5.97 -40.91 -7.09
C LEU A 93 5.04 -39.69 -7.34
N ASP A 94 3.87 -39.90 -7.95
CA ASP A 94 2.96 -38.83 -8.39
C ASP A 94 1.99 -38.32 -7.30
N SER A 95 1.78 -39.07 -6.22
CA SER A 95 0.81 -38.70 -5.17
C SER A 95 1.31 -37.60 -4.23
N TYR A 96 2.62 -37.45 -4.08
CA TYR A 96 3.24 -36.45 -3.18
C TYR A 96 3.30 -35.05 -3.78
N HIS A 97 3.51 -34.92 -5.11
CA HIS A 97 3.59 -33.61 -5.75
C HIS A 97 2.22 -32.93 -5.92
N ARG A 98 1.12 -33.69 -5.90
CA ARG A 98 -0.24 -33.18 -6.18
C ARG A 98 -0.99 -32.61 -4.96
N SER A 99 -0.61 -32.96 -3.74
CA SER A 99 -1.47 -32.72 -2.56
C SER A 99 -1.06 -31.54 -1.67
N ASN A 100 0.16 -31.01 -1.77
CA ASN A 100 0.65 -30.00 -0.81
C ASN A 100 1.21 -28.71 -1.45
N SER A 101 0.33 -28.01 -2.18
CA SER A 101 0.59 -26.74 -2.89
C SER A 101 0.95 -25.51 -2.01
N LYS A 102 1.32 -25.65 -0.73
CA LYS A 102 1.56 -24.47 0.14
C LYS A 102 2.92 -24.35 0.80
N SER A 103 3.73 -25.41 0.90
CA SER A 103 5.01 -25.34 1.63
C SER A 103 6.04 -26.31 1.07
N THR A 104 6.78 -25.89 0.04
CA THR A 104 7.96 -26.62 -0.44
C THR A 104 9.19 -26.27 0.40
N PRO A 105 10.18 -27.18 0.55
CA PRO A 105 11.45 -26.85 1.19
C PRO A 105 12.15 -25.64 0.57
N SER A 106 12.07 -25.48 -0.75
CA SER A 106 12.56 -24.29 -1.45
C SER A 106 11.91 -23.01 -0.93
N SER A 107 10.59 -23.01 -0.70
CA SER A 107 9.90 -21.84 -0.15
C SER A 107 10.38 -21.48 1.26
N PHE A 108 10.69 -22.48 2.08
CA PHE A 108 11.25 -22.30 3.43
C PHE A 108 12.64 -21.67 3.38
N TYR A 109 13.58 -22.25 2.63
CA TYR A 109 14.95 -21.73 2.49
C TYR A 109 14.97 -20.35 1.82
N ARG A 110 14.06 -20.09 0.87
CA ARG A 110 13.90 -18.77 0.25
C ARG A 110 13.49 -17.71 1.28
N ARG A 111 12.59 -18.05 2.22
CA ARG A 111 12.16 -17.15 3.31
C ARG A 111 13.20 -16.99 4.42
N LEU A 112 13.91 -18.06 4.77
CA LEU A 112 14.82 -18.08 5.91
C LEU A 112 16.20 -17.51 5.56
N ARG A 113 16.72 -17.86 4.38
CA ARG A 113 18.13 -17.62 4.01
C ARG A 113 18.30 -16.93 2.66
N GLY A 114 17.32 -17.02 1.75
CA GLY A 114 17.44 -16.44 0.41
C GLY A 114 18.52 -17.10 -0.46
N ASN A 115 18.87 -18.37 -0.17
CA ASN A 115 19.91 -19.16 -0.84
C ASN A 115 19.34 -20.12 -1.90
N VAL A 116 18.14 -19.85 -2.42
CA VAL A 116 17.47 -20.70 -3.41
C VAL A 116 17.74 -20.17 -4.81
N VAL A 117 18.20 -21.05 -5.68
CA VAL A 117 18.45 -20.77 -7.09
C VAL A 117 17.54 -21.65 -7.93
N THR A 118 16.69 -21.02 -8.75
CA THR A 118 15.84 -21.74 -9.68
C THR A 118 16.56 -21.95 -11.01
N VAL A 119 16.61 -23.19 -11.48
CA VAL A 119 17.18 -23.58 -12.78
C VAL A 119 16.06 -24.09 -13.67
N ASP A 120 16.02 -23.60 -14.91
CA ASP A 120 15.05 -24.03 -15.91
C ASP A 120 15.36 -25.46 -16.39
N GLY A 121 14.54 -26.41 -15.97
CA GLY A 121 14.68 -27.83 -16.28
C GLY A 121 14.15 -28.23 -17.67
N GLU A 122 13.48 -27.34 -18.40
CA GLU A 122 13.01 -27.63 -19.77
C GLU A 122 14.17 -27.73 -20.76
N GLN A 123 15.31 -27.14 -20.44
CA GLN A 123 16.49 -27.13 -21.30
C GLN A 123 17.18 -28.51 -21.37
N SER A 124 18.24 -28.58 -22.20
CA SER A 124 19.06 -29.78 -22.30
C SER A 124 19.79 -30.08 -20.98
N ARG A 125 20.12 -31.36 -20.76
CA ARG A 125 20.88 -31.82 -19.58
C ARG A 125 22.15 -30.98 -19.33
N TRP A 126 22.87 -30.62 -20.39
CA TRP A 126 24.10 -29.84 -20.30
C TRP A 126 23.85 -28.39 -19.91
N ALA A 127 22.77 -27.78 -20.40
CA ALA A 127 22.39 -26.42 -20.05
C ALA A 127 21.95 -26.32 -18.58
N VAL A 128 21.16 -27.30 -18.11
CA VAL A 128 20.76 -27.42 -16.69
C VAL A 128 21.99 -27.60 -15.80
N TYR A 129 22.89 -28.51 -16.16
CA TYR A 129 24.15 -28.73 -15.44
C TYR A 129 24.99 -27.45 -15.37
N ALA A 130 25.24 -26.80 -16.51
CA ALA A 130 26.06 -25.59 -16.57
C ALA A 130 25.41 -24.41 -15.82
N ALA A 131 24.09 -24.34 -15.73
CA ALA A 131 23.39 -23.35 -14.92
C ALA A 131 23.57 -23.61 -13.42
N ALA A 132 23.33 -24.85 -12.97
CA ALA A 132 23.52 -25.24 -11.57
C ALA A 132 24.99 -25.07 -11.13
N GLU A 133 25.94 -25.52 -11.94
CA GLU A 133 27.38 -25.41 -11.68
C GLU A 133 27.81 -23.95 -11.51
N ARG A 134 27.40 -23.05 -12.42
CA ARG A 134 27.71 -21.61 -12.32
C ARG A 134 27.18 -21.02 -11.02
N SER A 135 25.98 -21.36 -10.61
CA SER A 135 25.37 -20.83 -9.37
C SER A 135 26.06 -21.34 -8.11
N VAL A 136 26.43 -22.62 -8.07
CA VAL A 136 27.18 -23.20 -6.95
C VAL A 136 28.59 -22.61 -6.88
N MET A 137 29.30 -22.53 -8.01
CA MET A 137 30.64 -21.94 -8.06
C MET A 137 30.64 -20.46 -7.64
N ALA A 138 29.65 -19.68 -8.09
CA ALA A 138 29.51 -18.29 -7.68
C ALA A 138 29.31 -18.15 -6.15
N THR A 139 28.51 -19.04 -5.55
CA THR A 139 28.30 -19.05 -4.10
C THR A 139 29.59 -19.42 -3.35
N GLN A 140 30.29 -20.47 -3.78
CA GLN A 140 31.55 -20.89 -3.17
C GLN A 140 32.63 -19.81 -3.26
N GLN A 141 32.76 -19.15 -4.43
CA GLN A 141 33.69 -18.03 -4.61
C GLN A 141 33.36 -16.86 -3.69
N ALA A 142 32.07 -16.51 -3.57
CA ALA A 142 31.63 -15.45 -2.67
C ALA A 142 31.90 -15.78 -1.21
N GLU A 143 31.62 -17.01 -0.76
CA GLU A 143 31.92 -17.45 0.61
C GLU A 143 33.42 -17.41 0.92
N SER A 144 34.25 -17.89 0.00
CA SER A 144 35.71 -17.86 0.14
C SER A 144 36.21 -16.42 0.26
N HIS A 145 35.77 -15.55 -0.65
CA HIS A 145 36.12 -14.13 -0.66
C HIS A 145 35.66 -13.41 0.62
N TYR A 146 34.45 -13.72 1.10
CA TYR A 146 33.94 -13.19 2.36
C TYR A 146 34.80 -13.62 3.55
N ARG A 147 35.11 -14.92 3.71
CA ARG A 147 35.93 -15.43 4.82
C ARG A 147 37.33 -14.79 4.82
N GLN A 148 37.91 -14.61 3.64
CA GLN A 148 39.21 -13.96 3.50
C GLN A 148 39.15 -12.48 3.93
N ARG A 149 38.11 -11.75 3.53
CA ARG A 149 37.99 -10.31 3.87
C ARG A 149 37.68 -10.08 5.34
N ILE A 150 36.77 -10.86 5.92
CA ILE A 150 36.43 -10.75 7.34
C ILE A 150 37.63 -11.09 8.22
N SER A 151 38.39 -12.14 7.91
CA SER A 151 39.63 -12.45 8.66
C SER A 151 40.71 -11.38 8.53
N ALA A 152 40.72 -10.62 7.43
CA ALA A 152 41.59 -9.46 7.23
C ALA A 152 41.04 -8.14 7.81
N GLY A 153 39.88 -8.15 8.47
CA GLY A 153 39.22 -6.94 8.99
C GLY A 153 38.71 -5.99 7.91
N GLN A 154 38.46 -6.48 6.69
CA GLN A 154 37.97 -5.72 5.55
C GLN A 154 36.46 -5.89 5.36
N PRO A 155 35.75 -4.87 4.82
CA PRO A 155 34.31 -4.97 4.60
C PRO A 155 33.99 -5.99 3.50
N ALA A 156 32.95 -6.80 3.65
CA ALA A 156 32.63 -7.88 2.71
C ALA A 156 31.15 -7.91 2.31
N LYS A 157 30.85 -8.18 1.03
CA LYS A 157 29.47 -8.29 0.53
C LYS A 157 28.80 -9.56 1.03
N LEU A 158 27.50 -9.48 1.32
CA LEU A 158 26.66 -10.59 1.80
C LEU A 158 25.64 -11.12 0.77
N SER A 159 25.58 -10.53 -0.43
CA SER A 159 24.51 -10.74 -1.41
C SER A 159 24.22 -12.19 -1.80
N THR A 160 25.23 -13.06 -1.73
CA THR A 160 25.15 -14.48 -2.11
C THR A 160 25.48 -15.42 -0.95
N LEU A 161 25.42 -14.94 0.30
CA LEU A 161 25.87 -15.68 1.49
C LEU A 161 24.73 -16.23 2.36
N GLY A 162 23.59 -16.57 1.78
CA GLY A 162 22.46 -17.14 2.55
C GLY A 162 22.83 -18.43 3.30
N GLY A 163 23.83 -19.18 2.82
CA GLY A 163 24.42 -20.32 3.54
C GLY A 163 25.14 -19.97 4.84
N VAL A 164 25.69 -18.75 4.93
CA VAL A 164 26.49 -18.29 6.08
C VAL A 164 25.61 -17.55 7.09
N ILE A 165 24.65 -16.74 6.61
CA ILE A 165 23.82 -15.88 7.45
C ILE A 165 22.33 -16.05 7.12
N SER A 166 21.49 -16.20 8.15
CA SER A 166 20.04 -16.16 7.97
C SER A 166 19.54 -14.72 7.81
N LEU A 167 18.41 -14.54 7.12
CA LEU A 167 17.82 -13.21 6.93
C LEU A 167 17.38 -12.57 8.26
N ASP A 168 16.99 -13.39 9.25
CA ASP A 168 16.66 -12.92 10.59
C ASP A 168 17.92 -12.48 11.36
N SER A 169 19.01 -13.25 11.29
CA SER A 169 20.30 -12.87 11.87
C SER A 169 20.82 -11.57 11.28
N PHE A 170 20.72 -11.39 9.95
CA PHE A 170 21.07 -10.14 9.29
C PHE A 170 20.24 -8.98 9.84
N ARG A 171 18.91 -9.11 9.89
CA ARG A 171 18.00 -8.07 10.40
C ARG A 171 18.29 -7.69 11.85
N ARG A 172 18.60 -8.66 12.71
CA ARG A 172 18.93 -8.42 14.12
C ARG A 172 20.32 -7.84 14.32
N GLY A 173 21.27 -8.19 13.45
CA GLY A 173 22.65 -7.69 13.51
C GLY A 173 22.89 -6.39 12.73
N LEU A 174 21.84 -5.77 12.19
CA LEU A 174 21.95 -4.44 11.59
C LEU A 174 22.52 -3.46 12.61
N SER A 175 23.45 -2.62 12.15
CA SER A 175 24.09 -1.63 13.01
C SER A 175 23.06 -0.72 13.66
N ALA A 176 23.08 -0.61 14.98
CA ALA A 176 22.16 0.27 15.72
C ALA A 176 22.28 1.75 15.30
N GLU A 177 23.45 2.15 14.77
CA GLU A 177 23.75 3.54 14.37
C GLU A 177 23.02 3.94 13.08
N PHE A 178 22.68 2.97 12.23
CA PHE A 178 22.07 3.20 10.92
C PHE A 178 20.79 2.40 10.69
N GLY A 179 20.53 1.34 11.45
CA GLY A 179 19.45 0.39 11.21
C GLY A 179 19.42 -0.07 9.75
N GLY A 180 18.38 0.36 9.02
CA GLY A 180 18.22 0.08 7.60
C GLY A 180 18.66 1.15 6.62
N TYR A 181 19.27 2.24 7.09
CA TYR A 181 19.71 3.34 6.25
C TYR A 181 21.09 3.07 5.66
N CYS A 182 21.30 3.53 4.44
CA CYS A 182 22.60 3.53 3.79
C CYS A 182 23.53 4.57 4.45
N PRO A 183 24.67 4.17 5.07
CA PRO A 183 25.64 5.11 5.62
C PRO A 183 26.23 6.07 4.59
N VAL A 184 26.40 5.60 3.34
CA VAL A 184 26.99 6.38 2.25
C VAL A 184 26.06 7.53 1.84
N SER A 185 24.80 7.23 1.57
CA SER A 185 23.78 8.23 1.20
C SER A 185 23.54 9.22 2.35
N PHE A 186 23.52 8.72 3.60
CA PHE A 186 23.35 9.58 4.78
C PHE A 186 24.50 10.58 4.94
N LYS A 187 25.75 10.16 4.76
CA LYS A 187 26.90 11.06 4.86
C LYS A 187 26.95 12.07 3.71
N GLY A 188 26.55 11.68 2.50
CA GLY A 188 26.39 12.58 1.35
C GLY A 188 25.41 13.72 1.67
N TRP A 189 24.25 13.36 2.22
CA TRP A 189 23.23 14.32 2.66
C TRP A 189 23.71 15.25 3.80
N MET A 190 24.34 14.71 4.84
CA MET A 190 24.79 15.51 5.99
C MET A 190 25.83 16.58 5.58
N LYS A 191 26.70 16.28 4.61
CA LYS A 191 27.63 17.28 4.05
C LYS A 191 26.92 18.42 3.33
N MET A 192 25.77 18.18 2.70
CA MET A 192 24.99 19.18 1.97
C MET A 192 24.22 20.10 2.93
N VAL A 193 23.55 19.54 3.95
CA VAL A 193 22.84 20.33 4.98
C VAL A 193 23.77 21.27 5.74
N VAL A 194 24.98 20.82 6.06
CA VAL A 194 26.00 21.69 6.70
C VAL A 194 26.47 22.81 5.77
N LYS A 195 26.46 22.60 4.44
CA LYS A 195 26.77 23.65 3.45
C LYS A 195 25.63 24.68 3.34
N GLU A 196 24.36 24.27 3.42
CA GLU A 196 23.22 25.21 3.37
C GLU A 196 23.10 26.08 4.63
N VAL A 197 23.41 25.52 5.81
CA VAL A 197 23.35 26.26 7.09
C VAL A 197 24.63 27.11 7.31
N GLY A 198 25.70 26.86 6.57
CA GLY A 198 26.99 27.53 6.69
C GLY A 198 27.30 28.51 5.56
N THR A 199 27.26 29.81 5.88
CA THR A 199 27.90 30.97 5.20
C THR A 199 27.05 31.87 4.28
N SER A 200 26.13 32.60 4.90
CA SER A 200 26.12 34.06 4.70
C SER A 200 27.32 34.64 5.45
N LYS A 201 28.46 34.81 4.75
CA LYS A 201 29.50 35.84 4.99
C LYS A 201 30.62 35.71 3.95
N THR A 202 30.89 36.84 3.31
CA THR A 202 31.86 37.22 2.25
C THR A 202 33.22 36.51 2.20
N PRO A 203 33.90 36.49 1.02
CA PRO A 203 34.98 35.57 0.73
C PRO A 203 36.34 36.05 1.27
N ARG A 204 37.11 35.14 1.86
CA ARG A 204 38.57 35.28 1.92
C ARG A 204 39.25 33.99 1.43
N ARG A 205 39.89 34.19 0.28
CA ARG A 205 40.82 33.33 -0.45
C ARG A 205 41.84 32.67 0.49
N ARG A 206 41.98 31.35 0.41
CA ARG A 206 43.27 30.64 0.42
C ARG A 206 43.12 29.28 -0.27
N GLN A 207 43.95 29.10 -1.27
CA GLN A 207 44.08 27.94 -2.15
C GLN A 207 44.57 26.74 -1.34
N HIS A 208 43.95 25.57 -1.48
CA HIS A 208 44.62 24.27 -1.42
C HIS A 208 43.77 23.21 -2.13
N ALA A 209 44.40 22.60 -3.14
CA ALA A 209 44.16 21.31 -3.78
C ALA A 209 42.72 20.93 -4.16
N ALA A 210 42.45 21.00 -5.47
CA ALA A 210 41.32 20.36 -6.13
C ALA A 210 41.28 18.85 -5.81
N VAL A 211 40.36 18.46 -4.94
CA VAL A 211 39.75 17.13 -5.00
C VAL A 211 38.52 17.33 -5.86
N HIS A 212 38.44 16.61 -6.98
CA HIS A 212 37.28 16.62 -7.87
C HIS A 212 35.99 16.51 -7.05
N ASP A 213 35.25 17.60 -6.99
CA ASP A 213 33.85 17.62 -6.58
C ASP A 213 33.11 16.80 -7.64
N ALA A 214 32.95 15.50 -7.39
CA ALA A 214 31.93 14.73 -8.08
C ALA A 214 30.60 15.40 -7.74
N GLU A 215 29.94 15.93 -8.77
CA GLU A 215 28.60 16.48 -8.71
C GLU A 215 27.67 15.35 -8.27
N TYR A 216 27.40 15.27 -6.96
CA TYR A 216 26.47 14.30 -6.40
C TYR A 216 25.07 14.86 -6.61
N ASP A 217 24.30 14.23 -7.50
CA ASP A 217 22.86 14.44 -7.58
C ASP A 217 22.23 14.27 -6.18
N VAL A 218 21.18 15.05 -5.89
CA VAL A 218 20.50 15.10 -4.59
C VAL A 218 19.85 13.75 -4.28
N VAL A 219 20.60 12.83 -3.67
CA VAL A 219 20.06 11.55 -3.21
C VAL A 219 19.73 11.67 -1.73
N GLU A 220 18.43 11.81 -1.42
CA GLU A 220 17.93 11.81 -0.04
C GLU A 220 18.27 10.48 0.67
N PRO A 221 18.62 10.52 1.98
CA PRO A 221 18.84 9.31 2.76
C PRO A 221 17.55 8.47 2.75
N HIS A 222 17.67 7.20 2.39
CA HIS A 222 16.52 6.30 2.31
C HIS A 222 16.73 5.04 3.13
N LEU A 223 15.63 4.53 3.68
CA LEU A 223 15.62 3.22 4.29
C LEU A 223 15.73 2.17 3.18
N CYS A 224 16.82 1.42 3.19
CA CYS A 224 17.12 0.40 2.19
C CYS A 224 16.46 -0.96 2.52
N LEU A 225 15.78 -1.08 3.67
CA LEU A 225 15.19 -2.34 4.15
C LEU A 225 13.75 -2.62 3.67
N PHE A 226 13.15 -1.75 2.86
CA PHE A 226 11.76 -1.96 2.47
C PHE A 226 11.58 -2.99 1.36
N GLY A 227 11.52 -4.26 1.79
CA GLY A 227 10.74 -5.32 1.16
C GLY A 227 9.62 -5.82 2.09
N GLY A 228 9.07 -4.95 2.97
CA GLY A 228 8.27 -5.38 4.12
C GLY A 228 6.99 -4.60 4.44
N VAL A 229 6.48 -3.76 3.53
CA VAL A 229 5.12 -3.18 3.67
C VAL A 229 4.21 -3.45 2.48
N THR A 230 4.56 -4.44 1.66
CA THR A 230 3.56 -5.14 0.84
C THR A 230 2.90 -6.19 1.73
N SER A 231 1.62 -5.95 2.03
CA SER A 231 0.58 -6.96 1.89
C SER A 231 0.88 -8.37 2.44
N PHE A 232 0.11 -8.79 3.43
CA PHE A 232 -0.19 -10.21 3.70
C PHE A 232 -0.85 -10.96 2.51
N ALA A 233 -0.81 -10.39 1.30
CA ALA A 233 -1.34 -10.92 0.05
C ALA A 233 -0.48 -10.54 -1.19
N ALA A 234 0.84 -10.34 -1.05
CA ALA A 234 1.72 -10.27 -2.21
C ALA A 234 2.86 -11.30 -2.09
N VAL A 235 2.76 -12.35 -2.90
CA VAL A 235 3.85 -13.28 -3.27
C VAL A 235 4.87 -12.50 -4.11
N GLY A 236 5.49 -11.48 -3.50
CA GLY A 236 6.49 -10.61 -4.10
C GLY A 236 7.82 -10.77 -3.38
N SER A 237 8.63 -11.71 -3.88
CA SER A 237 10.08 -11.84 -3.72
C SER A 237 10.72 -11.32 -2.41
N ASN A 238 10.80 -12.20 -1.41
CA ASN A 238 11.78 -12.14 -0.31
C ASN A 238 13.25 -12.30 -0.83
N GLU A 239 13.49 -12.04 -2.11
CA GLU A 239 14.54 -12.62 -2.97
C GLU A 239 15.78 -11.72 -3.03
N LYS A 240 15.74 -10.54 -2.40
CA LYS A 240 16.79 -9.50 -2.48
C LYS A 240 17.12 -8.85 -1.13
N VAL A 241 16.81 -9.50 -0.01
CA VAL A 241 17.07 -8.92 1.33
C VAL A 241 18.57 -8.68 1.56
N LEU A 242 19.43 -9.58 1.10
CA LEU A 242 20.90 -9.44 1.19
C LEU A 242 21.52 -8.67 0.02
N GLU A 243 20.73 -8.26 -0.98
CA GLU A 243 21.23 -7.43 -2.09
C GLU A 243 21.85 -6.14 -1.52
N ASN A 244 23.04 -5.75 -1.94
CA ASN A 244 23.74 -4.57 -1.39
C ASN A 244 23.95 -4.58 0.14
N ALA A 245 23.91 -5.76 0.78
CA ALA A 245 24.27 -5.91 2.18
C ALA A 245 25.78 -6.12 2.34
N VAL A 246 26.37 -5.50 3.35
CA VAL A 246 27.80 -5.55 3.66
C VAL A 246 27.99 -5.78 5.15
N GLU A 247 28.97 -6.62 5.51
CA GLU A 247 29.48 -6.73 6.86
C GLU A 247 30.79 -5.96 7.00
N TYR A 248 30.92 -5.24 8.12
CA TYR A 248 32.19 -4.62 8.53
C TYR A 248 32.24 -4.51 10.06
N ASP A 249 33.37 -4.93 10.66
CA ASP A 249 33.60 -4.87 12.11
C ASP A 249 32.49 -5.56 12.94
N GLY A 250 32.02 -6.73 12.48
CA GLY A 250 30.98 -7.51 13.14
C GLY A 250 29.58 -6.88 13.12
N LYS A 251 29.38 -5.81 12.36
CA LYS A 251 28.08 -5.13 12.16
C LYS A 251 27.63 -5.26 10.71
N TYR A 252 26.31 -5.33 10.52
CA TYR A 252 25.70 -5.37 9.19
C TYR A 252 25.17 -4.00 8.75
N TYR A 253 25.37 -3.69 7.48
CA TYR A 253 24.92 -2.47 6.83
C TYR A 253 24.18 -2.80 5.54
N LYS A 254 23.08 -2.10 5.27
CA LYS A 254 22.34 -2.17 4.02
C LYS A 254 22.62 -0.91 3.20
N LEU A 255 23.04 -1.09 1.96
CA LEU A 255 23.39 0.00 1.06
C LEU A 255 22.33 0.19 -0.02
N ALA A 256 22.29 1.40 -0.56
CA ALA A 256 21.30 1.85 -1.53
C ALA A 256 21.38 1.10 -2.86
N GLY A 257 22.57 1.10 -3.46
CA GLY A 257 22.86 0.49 -4.75
C GLY A 257 24.29 -0.05 -4.81
N ASP A 258 24.64 -0.61 -5.96
CA ASP A 258 25.97 -1.17 -6.20
C ASP A 258 27.09 -0.12 -6.15
N ASP A 259 26.81 1.13 -6.47
CA ASP A 259 27.80 2.21 -6.44
C ASP A 259 28.12 2.63 -5.01
N GLU A 260 27.12 2.72 -4.13
CA GLU A 260 27.34 2.90 -2.69
C GLU A 260 28.07 1.71 -2.08
N VAL A 261 27.80 0.49 -2.56
CA VAL A 261 28.57 -0.69 -2.16
C VAL A 261 30.04 -0.54 -2.53
N LYS A 262 30.37 -0.15 -3.75
CA LYS A 262 31.77 0.07 -4.17
C LYS A 262 32.45 1.14 -3.29
N LEU A 263 31.76 2.27 -3.05
CA LEU A 263 32.28 3.34 -2.20
C LEU A 263 32.53 2.89 -0.76
N PHE A 264 31.57 2.17 -0.17
CA PHE A 264 31.70 1.67 1.20
C PHE A 264 32.82 0.63 1.33
N LEU A 265 32.99 -0.24 0.32
CA LEU A 265 34.06 -1.25 0.31
C LEU A 265 35.46 -0.63 0.20
N ASP A 266 35.60 0.54 -0.43
CA ASP A 266 36.87 1.28 -0.53
C ASP A 266 37.24 1.96 0.79
N LYS A 267 36.30 2.68 1.42
CA LYS A 267 36.55 3.51 2.62
C LYS A 267 35.41 3.44 3.64
N PRO A 268 35.24 2.32 4.35
CA PRO A 268 34.12 2.12 5.28
C PRO A 268 34.17 3.10 6.46
N ASP A 269 35.33 3.26 7.11
CA ASP A 269 35.52 4.15 8.26
C ASP A 269 35.12 5.60 7.96
N PHE A 270 35.35 6.04 6.73
CA PHE A 270 34.93 7.36 6.30
C PHE A 270 33.42 7.49 6.46
N PHE A 271 32.61 6.57 5.95
CA PHE A 271 31.15 6.69 6.01
C PHE A 271 30.60 6.50 7.43
N LEU A 272 31.26 5.70 8.25
CA LEU A 272 30.83 5.39 9.62
C LEU A 272 31.21 6.48 10.64
N HIS A 273 32.33 7.20 10.45
CA HIS A 273 32.81 8.18 11.43
C HIS A 273 31.87 9.39 11.57
N ARG A 274 31.35 9.62 12.79
CA ARG A 274 30.45 10.74 13.18
C ARG A 274 29.12 10.82 12.43
N SER A 275 28.81 9.86 11.56
CA SER A 275 27.56 9.80 10.80
C SER A 275 26.52 8.98 11.57
N ARG A 276 26.09 9.43 12.74
CA ARG A 276 25.03 8.73 13.49
C ARG A 276 23.68 9.32 13.13
N ILE A 277 22.71 8.47 12.86
CA ILE A 277 21.32 8.90 12.76
C ILE A 277 20.80 9.00 14.19
N GLU A 278 20.71 10.23 14.71
CA GLU A 278 20.02 10.48 15.97
C GLU A 278 18.55 10.03 15.84
N ASP A 279 18.13 9.13 16.74
CA ASP A 279 16.80 8.55 16.79
C ASP A 279 16.34 7.90 15.48
N VAL A 280 16.95 6.76 15.10
CA VAL A 280 16.60 5.99 13.89
C VAL A 280 15.08 5.78 13.80
N PRO A 281 14.41 6.38 12.81
CA PRO A 281 12.99 6.18 12.63
C PRO A 281 12.71 4.73 12.22
N HIS A 282 11.69 4.11 12.82
CA HIS A 282 11.33 2.74 12.48
C HIS A 282 9.83 2.49 12.57
N HIS A 283 9.38 1.53 11.78
CA HIS A 283 8.00 1.07 11.76
C HIS A 283 7.73 0.18 12.97
N ILE A 284 6.55 0.38 13.59
CA ILE A 284 6.08 -0.42 14.71
C ILE A 284 5.20 -1.56 14.19
N PRO A 285 5.53 -2.84 14.47
CA PRO A 285 4.73 -3.98 14.05
C PRO A 285 3.29 -3.90 14.57
N LEU A 286 2.32 -4.28 13.74
CA LEU A 286 0.88 -4.17 14.03
C LEU A 286 0.47 -4.73 15.41
N LEU A 287 1.09 -5.82 15.85
CA LEU A 287 0.82 -6.44 17.15
C LEU A 287 1.09 -5.49 18.33
N GLN A 288 2.05 -4.58 18.19
CA GLN A 288 2.45 -3.62 19.23
C GLN A 288 1.72 -2.27 19.10
N THR A 289 0.96 -2.03 18.02
CA THR A 289 0.40 -0.69 17.75
C THR A 289 -0.87 -0.36 18.53
N LYS A 290 -1.50 -1.33 19.21
CA LYS A 290 -2.81 -1.14 19.86
C LYS A 290 -2.80 -0.01 20.90
N GLU A 291 -1.83 -0.02 21.80
CA GLU A 291 -1.72 0.97 22.88
C GLU A 291 -0.97 2.22 22.39
N LEU A 292 0.04 2.03 21.53
CA LEU A 292 0.90 3.10 21.03
C LEU A 292 0.18 4.08 20.10
N TYR A 293 -0.83 3.60 19.35
CA TYR A 293 -1.59 4.44 18.43
C TYR A 293 -2.35 5.57 19.15
N ALA A 294 -2.76 5.37 20.41
CA ALA A 294 -3.42 6.41 21.20
C ALA A 294 -2.50 7.62 21.46
N PHE A 295 -1.18 7.41 21.45
CA PHE A 295 -0.15 8.44 21.65
C PHE A 295 0.39 9.00 20.33
N ALA A 296 -0.25 8.69 19.19
CA ALA A 296 0.16 9.20 17.90
C ALA A 296 0.05 10.74 17.86
N GLN A 297 1.15 11.38 17.46
CA GLN A 297 1.23 12.82 17.22
C GLN A 297 0.23 13.25 16.14
N HIS A 298 0.01 14.57 16.06
CA HIS A 298 -0.98 15.14 15.14
C HIS A 298 -2.37 14.51 15.32
N ASN A 299 -2.76 14.12 16.54
CA ASN A 299 -4.05 13.48 16.84
C ASN A 299 -4.37 12.25 15.96
N GLY A 300 -3.33 11.55 15.51
CA GLY A 300 -3.44 10.39 14.61
C GLY A 300 -3.68 10.74 13.14
N TYR A 301 -3.54 12.00 12.73
CA TYR A 301 -3.50 12.39 11.32
C TYR A 301 -2.14 12.09 10.70
N CYS A 302 -2.14 11.80 9.40
CA CYS A 302 -0.96 11.46 8.64
C CYS A 302 -0.08 12.69 8.41
N PRO A 303 1.12 12.78 9.03
CA PRO A 303 1.99 13.95 8.90
C PRO A 303 2.52 14.15 7.48
N VAL A 304 2.68 13.09 6.69
CA VAL A 304 3.08 13.20 5.27
C VAL A 304 2.01 13.87 4.44
N LYS A 305 0.73 13.54 4.68
CA LYS A 305 -0.39 14.18 3.99
C LYS A 305 -0.63 15.61 4.47
N LEU A 306 -0.34 15.86 5.75
CA LEU A 306 -0.39 17.20 6.30
C LEU A 306 0.68 18.11 5.67
N ALA A 307 1.87 17.58 5.35
CA ALA A 307 2.93 18.33 4.69
C ALA A 307 2.64 18.68 3.22
N ASP A 308 1.70 17.99 2.57
CA ASP A 308 1.21 18.35 1.23
C ASP A 308 0.36 19.64 1.25
N ALA A 309 0.02 20.16 2.44
CA ALA A 309 -0.74 21.39 2.58
C ALA A 309 0.11 22.61 2.20
N PRO A 310 -0.50 23.65 1.59
CA PRO A 310 0.20 24.90 1.31
C PRO A 310 0.70 25.55 2.61
N GLU A 311 1.88 26.18 2.57
CA GLU A 311 2.49 26.86 3.72
C GLU A 311 1.63 28.02 4.25
N GLU A 312 0.92 28.70 3.34
CA GLU A 312 0.01 29.79 3.65
C GLU A 312 -1.42 29.47 3.16
N GLY A 313 -2.41 29.73 4.02
CA GLY A 313 -3.82 29.56 3.70
C GLY A 313 -4.50 28.39 4.41
N PRO A 314 -5.79 28.13 4.12
CA PRO A 314 -6.54 27.07 4.76
C PRO A 314 -6.07 25.69 4.30
N VAL A 315 -5.81 24.80 5.25
CA VAL A 315 -5.42 23.41 4.98
C VAL A 315 -6.57 22.69 4.24
N PRO A 316 -6.35 22.16 3.03
CA PRO A 316 -7.37 21.40 2.31
C PRO A 316 -7.78 20.13 3.06
N ALA A 317 -9.04 19.73 2.94
CA ALA A 317 -9.54 18.50 3.56
C ALA A 317 -8.79 17.24 3.07
N SER A 318 -8.27 17.25 1.84
CA SER A 318 -7.45 16.18 1.26
C SER A 318 -6.11 15.95 1.99
N CYS A 319 -5.59 16.99 2.66
CA CYS A 319 -4.35 16.91 3.44
C CYS A 319 -4.60 16.39 4.87
N LEU A 320 -5.87 16.30 5.30
CA LEU A 320 -6.30 15.88 6.64
C LEU A 320 -6.78 14.43 6.64
N GLU A 321 -5.90 13.52 6.25
CA GLU A 321 -6.17 12.07 6.25
C GLU A 321 -5.71 11.43 7.56
N ARG A 322 -6.52 10.56 8.18
CA ARG A 322 -6.09 9.82 9.38
C ARG A 322 -5.12 8.71 9.02
N GLY A 323 -4.12 8.53 9.89
CA GLY A 323 -3.23 7.40 9.83
C GLY A 323 -3.95 6.09 10.14
N ARG A 324 -3.39 4.97 9.69
CA ARG A 324 -3.91 3.63 9.99
C ARG A 324 -3.01 2.96 11.02
N ARG A 325 -3.61 2.19 11.93
CA ARG A 325 -2.87 1.44 12.98
C ARG A 325 -1.76 0.52 12.48
N ARG A 326 -1.86 0.05 11.24
CA ARG A 326 -0.85 -0.83 10.60
C ARG A 326 0.38 -0.07 10.12
N PHE A 327 0.30 1.25 9.98
CA PHE A 327 1.37 2.11 9.49
C PHE A 327 1.73 3.11 10.60
N LEU A 328 2.29 2.60 11.70
CA LEU A 328 2.74 3.42 12.82
C LEU A 328 4.27 3.49 12.80
N ALA A 329 4.84 4.67 12.91
CA ALA A 329 6.29 4.89 12.99
C ALA A 329 6.66 5.54 14.32
N MET A 330 7.83 5.21 14.86
CA MET A 330 8.44 5.94 15.98
C MET A 330 9.63 6.76 15.48
N TYR A 331 9.71 8.02 15.92
CA TYR A 331 10.85 8.91 15.68
C TYR A 331 11.00 9.88 16.86
N LYS A 332 12.22 10.04 17.39
CA LYS A 332 12.52 10.86 18.59
C LYS A 332 11.62 10.58 19.79
N GLY A 333 11.33 9.30 20.06
CA GLY A 333 10.43 8.86 21.14
C GLY A 333 8.95 9.21 20.95
N LYS A 334 8.54 9.73 19.78
CA LYS A 334 7.17 10.07 19.44
C LYS A 334 6.62 9.13 18.37
N PHE A 335 5.32 8.85 18.44
CA PHE A 335 4.63 7.98 17.49
C PHE A 335 3.91 8.79 16.42
N PHE A 336 3.96 8.35 15.17
CA PHE A 336 3.30 9.00 14.03
C PHE A 336 2.50 7.95 13.28
N ALA A 337 1.22 8.25 13.01
CA ALA A 337 0.33 7.35 12.28
C ALA A 337 0.23 7.77 10.81
N LEU A 338 0.46 6.86 9.87
CA LEU A 338 0.54 7.13 8.43
C LEU A 338 -0.66 6.53 7.69
N SER A 339 -1.16 7.18 6.63
CA SER A 339 -2.37 6.72 5.95
C SER A 339 -2.15 5.52 5.03
N SER A 340 -0.95 5.40 4.44
CA SER A 340 -0.59 4.33 3.51
C SER A 340 0.84 3.80 3.73
N ALA A 341 1.16 2.69 3.06
CA ALA A 341 2.52 2.14 3.01
C ALA A 341 3.50 3.13 2.36
N ASP A 342 3.06 3.87 1.34
CA ASP A 342 3.87 4.90 0.68
C ASP A 342 4.15 6.07 1.61
N ALA A 343 3.14 6.54 2.35
CA ALA A 343 3.31 7.59 3.36
C ALA A 343 4.27 7.13 4.48
N LEU A 344 4.21 5.87 4.89
CA LEU A 344 5.18 5.29 5.83
C LEU A 344 6.60 5.23 5.26
N SER A 345 6.75 4.82 4.00
CA SER A 345 8.04 4.84 3.32
C SER A 345 8.62 6.26 3.25
N SER A 346 7.82 7.24 2.84
CA SER A 346 8.22 8.65 2.78
C SER A 346 8.57 9.21 4.15
N PHE A 347 7.76 8.92 5.18
CA PHE A 347 8.04 9.35 6.55
C PHE A 347 9.33 8.74 7.09
N LEU A 348 9.56 7.44 6.90
CA LEU A 348 10.80 6.81 7.35
C LEU A 348 12.00 7.37 6.56
N ARG A 349 11.87 7.71 5.28
CA ARG A 349 12.98 8.35 4.52
C ARG A 349 13.39 9.69 5.13
N THR A 350 12.44 10.58 5.41
CA THR A 350 12.74 11.96 5.84
C THR A 350 11.82 12.43 6.98
N PRO A 351 11.88 11.81 8.17
CA PRO A 351 10.90 12.06 9.25
C PRO A 351 10.92 13.52 9.73
N TRP A 352 12.09 14.17 9.73
CA TRP A 352 12.25 15.57 10.15
C TRP A 352 11.47 16.57 9.29
N LYS A 353 11.11 16.24 8.05
CA LYS A 353 10.25 17.11 7.22
C LYS A 353 8.80 17.15 7.73
N TYR A 354 8.36 16.10 8.42
CA TYR A 354 6.96 15.88 8.74
C TYR A 354 6.64 16.05 10.24
N THR A 355 7.64 16.30 11.08
CA THR A 355 7.46 16.31 12.54
C THR A 355 6.88 17.60 13.10
N ASP A 356 7.08 18.73 12.41
CA ASP A 356 6.76 20.06 12.92
C ASP A 356 5.41 20.60 12.41
N GLY A 357 4.63 19.78 11.69
CA GLY A 357 3.34 20.17 11.12
C GLY A 357 2.32 20.55 12.19
N LYS A 358 1.66 21.70 12.03
CA LYS A 358 0.59 22.13 12.94
C LYS A 358 -0.77 21.83 12.32
N LEU A 359 -1.64 21.20 13.11
CA LEU A 359 -3.02 20.98 12.69
C LEU A 359 -3.80 22.31 12.67
N PRO A 360 -4.72 22.49 11.72
CA PRO A 360 -5.63 23.63 11.71
C PRO A 360 -6.59 23.57 12.91
N LEU A 361 -7.05 24.74 13.37
CA LEU A 361 -7.98 24.86 14.50
C LEU A 361 -9.33 24.16 14.25
N LYS A 362 -9.80 24.15 12.99
CA LYS A 362 -11.02 23.44 12.59
C LYS A 362 -10.64 22.11 11.98
N LEU A 363 -10.88 21.04 12.72
CA LEU A 363 -10.70 19.67 12.26
C LEU A 363 -12.02 19.10 11.74
N PRO A 364 -11.99 18.22 10.72
CA PRO A 364 -13.16 17.45 10.33
C PRO A 364 -13.68 16.68 11.54
N HIS A 365 -15.01 16.61 11.70
CA HIS A 365 -15.61 15.78 12.73
C HIS A 365 -15.17 14.33 12.53
N VAL A 366 -14.45 13.81 13.53
CA VAL A 366 -14.03 12.41 13.57
C VAL A 366 -15.26 11.59 13.93
N VAL A 367 -15.82 10.89 12.94
CA VAL A 367 -16.78 9.82 13.21
C VAL A 367 -15.96 8.57 13.54
N PRO A 368 -16.07 7.99 14.75
CA PRO A 368 -15.48 6.70 15.08
C PRO A 368 -15.85 5.67 14.00
N GLU A 369 -14.94 4.76 13.62
CA GLU A 369 -15.23 3.72 12.60
C GLU A 369 -16.53 2.94 12.91
N ASN A 370 -16.85 2.77 14.20
CA ASN A 370 -18.05 2.11 14.69
C ASN A 370 -19.35 2.93 14.48
N GLU A 371 -19.23 4.24 14.26
CA GLU A 371 -20.35 5.18 14.04
C GLU A 371 -20.51 5.57 12.57
N ALA A 372 -19.50 5.36 11.71
CA ALA A 372 -19.59 5.60 10.27
C ALA A 372 -20.63 4.69 9.58
N GLN A 373 -20.94 3.52 10.16
CA GLN A 373 -22.05 2.66 9.73
C GLN A 373 -23.42 3.11 10.23
N ARG A 374 -23.52 4.11 11.10
CA ARG A 374 -24.80 4.68 11.56
C ARG A 374 -25.18 5.87 10.68
N THR A 375 -25.39 5.65 9.38
CA THR A 375 -26.21 6.60 8.63
C THR A 375 -27.58 6.61 9.29
N LEU A 376 -27.93 7.69 9.98
CA LEU A 376 -29.27 7.86 10.52
C LEU A 376 -30.23 7.78 9.31
N PRO A 377 -31.14 6.78 9.27
CA PRO A 377 -32.11 6.70 8.19
C PRO A 377 -32.86 8.04 8.14
N ILE A 378 -33.14 8.55 6.94
CA ILE A 378 -33.84 9.84 6.77
C ILE A 378 -35.13 9.89 7.61
N GLY A 379 -35.84 8.77 7.73
CA GLY A 379 -37.07 8.65 8.54
C GLY A 379 -36.88 8.77 10.06
N ASN A 380 -35.64 8.69 10.57
CA ASN A 380 -35.32 8.85 11.99
C ASN A 380 -34.76 10.24 12.31
N LEU A 381 -34.69 11.15 11.33
CA LEU A 381 -34.26 12.52 11.56
C LEU A 381 -35.35 13.30 12.32
N PRO A 382 -34.99 14.24 13.22
CA PRO A 382 -35.92 15.22 13.75
C PRO A 382 -36.63 15.96 12.60
N THR A 383 -37.86 16.44 12.85
CA THR A 383 -38.73 17.04 11.82
C THR A 383 -38.02 18.06 10.92
N LEU A 384 -37.17 18.93 11.50
CA LEU A 384 -36.39 19.91 10.75
C LEU A 384 -35.42 19.25 9.75
N GLY A 385 -34.63 18.26 10.21
CA GLY A 385 -33.68 17.55 9.37
C GLY A 385 -34.34 16.67 8.31
N TYR A 386 -35.49 16.06 8.63
CA TYR A 386 -36.29 15.34 7.64
C TYR A 386 -36.77 16.27 6.52
N LEU A 387 -37.34 17.43 6.87
CA LEU A 387 -37.82 18.42 5.90
C LEU A 387 -36.68 19.00 5.05
N GLU A 388 -35.53 19.28 5.67
CA GLU A 388 -34.36 19.78 4.96
C GLU A 388 -33.84 18.76 3.93
N GLN A 389 -33.75 17.49 4.29
CA GLN A 389 -33.23 16.46 3.38
C GLN A 389 -34.24 16.03 2.29
N THR A 390 -35.54 16.15 2.54
CA THR A 390 -36.58 15.63 1.62
C THR A 390 -37.27 16.70 0.78
N VAL A 391 -37.45 17.92 1.30
CA VAL A 391 -38.31 18.94 0.68
C VAL A 391 -37.51 20.17 0.21
N SER A 392 -36.34 20.46 0.79
CA SER A 392 -35.60 21.71 0.53
C SER A 392 -35.26 21.95 -0.94
N ALA A 393 -34.72 20.94 -1.63
CA ALA A 393 -34.29 21.07 -3.01
C ALA A 393 -35.48 21.38 -3.95
N VAL A 394 -36.62 20.72 -3.73
CA VAL A 394 -37.84 20.92 -4.51
C VAL A 394 -38.43 22.30 -4.26
N LEU A 395 -38.46 22.75 -3.00
CA LEU A 395 -38.93 24.09 -2.65
C LEU A 395 -38.03 25.20 -3.21
N LEU A 396 -36.71 25.04 -3.11
CA LEU A 396 -35.75 26.01 -3.64
C LEU A 396 -35.86 26.12 -5.16
N SER A 397 -36.02 25.00 -5.87
CA SER A 397 -36.25 25.00 -7.31
C SER A 397 -37.56 25.71 -7.66
N ALA A 398 -38.66 25.37 -6.98
CA ALA A 398 -39.97 25.98 -7.23
C ALA A 398 -39.98 27.48 -6.93
N LEU A 399 -39.36 27.92 -5.83
CA LEU A 399 -39.24 29.33 -5.48
C LEU A 399 -38.41 30.11 -6.51
N ASN A 400 -37.33 29.52 -7.03
CA ASN A 400 -36.52 30.12 -8.08
C ASN A 400 -37.30 30.26 -9.39
N GLU A 401 -38.11 29.26 -9.76
CA GLU A 401 -38.96 29.32 -10.96
C GLU A 401 -40.04 30.41 -10.82
N VAL A 402 -40.77 30.43 -9.70
CA VAL A 402 -41.78 31.47 -9.42
C VAL A 402 -41.16 32.87 -9.40
N GLY A 403 -39.94 33.01 -8.86
CA GLY A 403 -39.22 34.28 -8.82
C GLY A 403 -38.81 34.79 -10.20
N LYS A 404 -38.54 33.88 -11.16
CA LYS A 404 -38.25 34.23 -12.57
C LYS A 404 -39.51 34.58 -13.34
N GLU A 405 -40.58 33.79 -13.19
CA GLU A 405 -41.81 33.94 -13.96
C GLU A 405 -42.68 35.10 -13.47
N ARG A 406 -42.53 35.56 -12.22
CA ARG A 406 -43.29 36.68 -11.61
C ARG A 406 -44.80 36.60 -11.91
N PRO A 407 -45.46 35.53 -11.44
CA PRO A 407 -46.79 35.16 -11.90
C PRO A 407 -47.87 36.18 -11.54
N PHE A 408 -48.73 36.48 -12.51
CA PHE A 408 -49.94 37.26 -12.34
C PHE A 408 -51.10 36.57 -13.06
N LEU A 409 -52.06 36.04 -12.30
CA LEU A 409 -53.27 35.45 -12.86
C LEU A 409 -54.40 36.50 -12.85
N PRO A 410 -55.24 36.58 -13.91
CA PRO A 410 -56.28 37.61 -14.05
C PRO A 410 -57.21 37.80 -12.83
N SER A 411 -57.55 36.72 -12.11
CA SER A 411 -58.47 36.75 -10.95
C SER A 411 -57.81 36.66 -9.58
N ALA A 412 -56.50 36.88 -9.48
CA ALA A 412 -55.78 36.66 -8.23
C ALA A 412 -54.76 37.77 -7.94
N ASP A 413 -54.56 38.07 -6.66
CA ASP A 413 -53.46 38.93 -6.26
C ASP A 413 -52.10 38.23 -6.49
N ALA A 414 -51.02 39.02 -6.52
CA ALA A 414 -49.67 38.50 -6.79
C ALA A 414 -49.27 37.38 -5.83
N LYS A 415 -49.73 37.44 -4.56
CA LYS A 415 -49.46 36.41 -3.56
C LYS A 415 -50.18 35.11 -3.88
N THR A 416 -51.48 35.17 -4.19
CA THR A 416 -52.26 33.97 -4.50
C THR A 416 -51.80 33.35 -5.82
N SER A 417 -51.43 34.16 -6.82
CA SER A 417 -50.83 33.69 -8.08
C SER A 417 -49.52 32.94 -7.85
N ALA A 418 -48.63 33.49 -7.02
CA ALA A 418 -47.36 32.85 -6.65
C ALA A 418 -47.55 31.55 -5.88
N VAL A 419 -48.48 31.49 -4.92
CA VAL A 419 -48.77 30.27 -4.13
C VAL A 419 -49.37 29.17 -5.02
N ARG A 420 -50.27 29.52 -5.94
CA ARG A 420 -50.88 28.55 -6.87
C ARG A 420 -49.83 27.98 -7.82
N LEU A 421 -48.97 28.82 -8.39
CA LEU A 421 -47.90 28.36 -9.28
C LEU A 421 -46.89 27.48 -8.53
N LEU A 422 -46.49 27.90 -7.32
CA LEU A 422 -45.58 27.12 -6.47
C LEU A 422 -46.17 25.74 -6.14
N ALA A 423 -47.45 25.66 -5.78
CA ALA A 423 -48.15 24.40 -5.54
C ALA A 423 -48.22 23.52 -6.80
N GLY A 424 -48.45 24.12 -7.98
CA GLY A 424 -48.46 23.43 -9.27
C GLY A 424 -47.10 22.81 -9.60
N ILE A 425 -46.01 23.59 -9.46
CA ILE A 425 -44.64 23.13 -9.73
C ILE A 425 -44.25 21.98 -8.81
N ILE A 426 -44.56 22.08 -7.50
CA ILE A 426 -44.26 21.01 -6.53
C ILE A 426 -45.04 19.73 -6.86
N ARG A 427 -46.31 19.85 -7.26
CA ARG A 427 -47.14 18.69 -7.62
C ARG A 427 -46.65 18.02 -8.91
N ALA A 428 -46.28 18.81 -9.92
CA ALA A 428 -45.74 18.29 -11.19
C ALA A 428 -44.38 17.59 -10.99
N ASN A 429 -43.54 18.13 -10.11
CA ASN A 429 -42.19 17.60 -9.86
C ASN A 429 -42.11 16.57 -8.72
N ASN A 430 -43.24 16.07 -8.21
CA ASN A 430 -43.25 15.07 -7.15
C ASN A 430 -42.80 13.69 -7.68
N PRO A 431 -41.64 13.14 -7.26
CA PRO A 431 -41.13 11.87 -7.75
C PRO A 431 -41.98 10.66 -7.31
N ASN A 432 -42.76 10.80 -6.25
CA ASN A 432 -43.59 9.73 -5.70
C ASN A 432 -45.04 9.76 -6.21
N ALA A 433 -45.41 10.71 -7.07
CA ALA A 433 -46.75 10.80 -7.64
C ALA A 433 -47.00 9.71 -8.69
N LYS A 434 -48.23 9.18 -8.75
CA LYS A 434 -48.62 8.20 -9.78
C LYS A 434 -48.55 8.85 -11.18
N PRO A 435 -48.19 8.11 -12.26
CA PRO A 435 -48.02 8.69 -13.61
C PRO A 435 -49.24 9.47 -14.13
N PHE A 436 -50.46 9.03 -13.77
CA PHE A 436 -51.70 9.74 -14.13
C PHE A 436 -51.84 11.08 -13.40
N GLN A 437 -51.52 11.13 -12.11
CA GLN A 437 -51.59 12.35 -11.30
C GLN A 437 -50.51 13.36 -11.71
N LYS A 438 -49.32 12.87 -12.05
CA LYS A 438 -48.22 13.69 -12.55
C LYS A 438 -48.59 14.37 -13.88
N ARG A 439 -49.10 13.60 -14.86
CA ARG A 439 -49.58 14.17 -16.15
C ARG A 439 -50.67 15.21 -15.95
N ARG A 440 -51.64 14.93 -15.08
CA ARG A 440 -52.70 15.90 -14.75
C ARG A 440 -52.13 17.18 -14.13
N ALA A 441 -51.18 17.07 -13.21
CA ALA A 441 -50.55 18.23 -12.58
C ALA A 441 -49.69 19.04 -13.58
N GLU A 442 -49.00 18.38 -14.51
CA GLU A 442 -48.26 19.01 -15.60
C GLU A 442 -49.20 19.75 -16.57
N GLU A 443 -50.32 19.14 -16.95
CA GLU A 443 -51.36 19.77 -17.79
C GLU A 443 -52.02 20.96 -17.09
N GLU A 444 -52.33 20.85 -15.79
CA GLU A 444 -52.86 21.96 -14.99
C GLU A 444 -51.84 23.11 -14.87
N LEU A 445 -50.55 22.80 -14.70
CA LEU A 445 -49.48 23.80 -14.67
C LEU A 445 -49.29 24.49 -16.03
N ALA A 446 -49.37 23.75 -17.14
CA ALA A 446 -49.27 24.32 -18.48
C ALA A 446 -50.43 25.28 -18.77
N LYS A 447 -51.66 24.90 -18.42
CA LYS A 447 -52.84 25.77 -18.53
C LYS A 447 -52.69 27.05 -17.70
N MET A 448 -52.20 26.94 -16.47
CA MET A 448 -51.92 28.12 -15.63
C MET A 448 -50.89 29.06 -16.29
N ARG A 449 -49.83 28.51 -16.91
CA ARG A 449 -48.83 29.31 -17.64
C ARG A 449 -49.42 30.02 -18.85
N GLU A 450 -50.27 29.35 -19.62
CA GLU A 450 -50.99 29.96 -20.72
C GLU A 450 -51.92 31.08 -20.22
N ASP A 451 -52.66 30.84 -19.15
CA ASP A 451 -53.58 31.81 -18.56
C ASP A 451 -52.86 33.08 -18.06
N MET A 452 -51.61 32.96 -17.57
CA MET A 452 -50.78 34.11 -17.19
C MET A 452 -50.36 34.98 -18.38
N THR A 453 -50.16 34.38 -19.56
CA THR A 453 -49.76 35.10 -20.79
C THR A 453 -50.93 35.75 -21.53
N LEU A 454 -52.18 35.43 -21.16
CA LEU A 454 -53.38 35.99 -21.78
C LEU A 454 -53.45 37.51 -21.65
N VAL A 455 -53.02 38.07 -20.52
CA VAL A 455 -53.09 39.53 -20.26
C VAL A 455 -52.14 40.29 -21.19
N ASP A 456 -50.90 39.81 -21.31
CA ASP A 456 -49.90 40.40 -22.20
C ASP A 456 -50.33 40.27 -23.66
N TYR A 457 -50.85 39.10 -24.06
CA TYR A 457 -51.34 38.87 -25.41
C TYR A 457 -52.53 39.77 -25.78
N LEU A 458 -53.54 39.86 -24.90
CA LEU A 458 -54.74 40.67 -25.13
C LEU A 458 -54.42 42.17 -25.10
N SER A 459 -53.56 42.63 -24.19
CA SER A 459 -53.14 44.04 -24.13
C SER A 459 -52.38 44.46 -25.39
N GLU A 460 -51.49 43.61 -25.94
CA GLU A 460 -50.73 43.91 -27.16
C GLU A 460 -51.62 43.89 -28.42
N LYS A 461 -52.51 42.91 -28.55
CA LYS A 461 -53.43 42.77 -29.70
C LYS A 461 -54.54 43.82 -29.70
N LEU A 462 -55.11 44.18 -28.54
CA LEU A 462 -56.14 45.21 -28.43
C LEU A 462 -55.56 46.62 -28.64
N ALA A 463 -54.34 46.89 -28.17
CA ALA A 463 -53.65 48.15 -28.42
C ALA A 463 -53.36 48.41 -29.92
N LYS A 464 -53.20 47.35 -30.73
CA LYS A 464 -52.98 47.44 -32.18
C LYS A 464 -54.27 47.54 -33.01
N ARG A 465 -55.46 47.39 -32.40
CA ARG A 465 -56.73 47.29 -33.11
C ARG A 465 -57.43 48.65 -33.23
N GLY A 466 -57.01 49.44 -34.23
CA GLY A 466 -57.84 50.47 -34.84
C GLY A 466 -58.39 49.94 -36.17
N GLY A 467 -59.65 49.46 -36.18
CA GLY A 467 -60.32 48.98 -37.40
C GLY A 467 -60.57 47.47 -37.40
N GLY A 468 -61.83 47.09 -37.63
CA GLY A 468 -62.35 45.75 -37.35
C GLY A 468 -61.96 44.67 -38.35
N GLU A 469 -61.62 43.50 -37.81
CA GLU A 469 -61.80 42.18 -38.41
C GLU A 469 -61.73 41.14 -37.28
N SER A 470 -62.70 40.22 -37.21
CA SER A 470 -62.87 39.25 -36.12
C SER A 470 -61.89 38.09 -36.22
N ASP A 471 -60.74 38.21 -35.55
CA ASP A 471 -59.92 37.04 -35.21
C ASP A 471 -60.72 36.18 -34.21
N GLU A 472 -61.32 35.07 -34.66
CA GLU A 472 -62.00 34.07 -33.79
C GLU A 472 -61.14 33.67 -32.59
N GLU A 473 -59.81 33.63 -32.77
CA GLU A 473 -58.83 33.32 -31.72
C GLU A 473 -58.76 34.40 -30.63
N VAL A 474 -58.88 35.69 -30.99
CA VAL A 474 -58.88 36.80 -30.02
C VAL A 474 -60.18 36.79 -29.21
N ASN A 475 -61.32 36.52 -29.85
CA ASN A 475 -62.60 36.41 -29.15
C ASN A 475 -62.62 35.19 -28.21
N SER A 476 -62.11 34.04 -28.63
CA SER A 476 -62.01 32.85 -27.78
C SER A 476 -61.09 33.07 -26.56
N LYS A 477 -59.96 33.76 -26.74
CA LYS A 477 -59.05 34.12 -25.64
C LYS A 477 -59.63 35.21 -24.72
N LEU A 478 -60.46 36.12 -25.24
CA LEU A 478 -61.18 37.12 -24.46
C LEU A 478 -62.28 36.49 -23.61
N GLU A 479 -63.03 35.52 -24.15
CA GLU A 479 -64.00 34.71 -23.40
C GLU A 479 -63.33 33.93 -22.27
N ARG A 480 -62.20 33.27 -22.57
CA ARG A 480 -61.35 32.60 -21.56
C ARG A 480 -60.89 33.54 -20.45
N TYR A 481 -60.48 34.77 -20.79
CA TYR A 481 -60.09 35.79 -19.80
C TYR A 481 -61.27 36.20 -18.90
N ASN A 482 -62.45 36.40 -19.46
CA ASN A 482 -63.64 36.77 -18.69
C ASN A 482 -64.09 35.63 -17.76
N GLU A 483 -64.01 34.36 -18.20
CA GLU A 483 -64.26 33.19 -17.34
C GLU A 483 -63.28 33.10 -16.16
N LEU A 484 -62.02 33.48 -16.39
CA LEU A 484 -60.99 33.53 -15.38
C LEU A 484 -61.24 34.64 -14.36
N GLU A 485 -61.60 35.86 -14.80
CA GLU A 485 -61.93 37.02 -13.96
C GLU A 485 -63.16 36.80 -13.08
N GLU A 486 -64.20 36.14 -13.58
CA GLU A 486 -65.39 35.78 -12.80
C GLU A 486 -65.11 34.75 -11.69
N GLY A 487 -63.85 34.29 -11.54
CA GLY A 487 -63.40 33.42 -10.46
C GLY A 487 -63.86 31.96 -10.57
N ARG A 488 -64.42 31.55 -11.71
CA ARG A 488 -65.04 30.21 -11.89
C ARG A 488 -64.04 29.08 -12.10
N VAL A 489 -62.82 29.37 -12.53
CA VAL A 489 -61.84 28.35 -12.98
C VAL A 489 -60.91 27.85 -11.86
N TYR A 490 -60.56 28.72 -10.90
CA TYR A 490 -59.60 28.41 -9.82
C TYR A 490 -60.23 28.47 -8.41
N ALA A 491 -61.57 28.38 -8.33
CA ALA A 491 -62.27 28.29 -7.06
C ALA A 491 -61.78 27.07 -6.26
N PRO A 492 -61.57 27.20 -4.94
CA PRO A 492 -61.19 26.04 -4.13
C PRO A 492 -62.30 25.00 -4.25
N SER A 493 -61.96 23.79 -4.70
CA SER A 493 -62.85 22.65 -4.61
C SER A 493 -63.19 22.46 -3.14
N SER A 494 -64.43 22.72 -2.75
CA SER A 494 -64.93 22.43 -1.41
C SER A 494 -64.85 20.92 -1.19
N HIS A 495 -63.83 20.50 -0.45
CA HIS A 495 -63.70 19.16 0.10
C HIS A 495 -63.81 19.22 1.61
#